data_AF-A0A354IZ50-F1
#
_entry.id   AF-A0A354IZ50-F1
#
_cell.length_a   1.000
_cell.length_b   1.000
_cell.length_c   1.000
_cell.angle_alpha   90.00
_cell.angle_beta   90.00
_cell.angle_gamma   90.00
#
_symmetry.space_group_name_H-M   'P 1'
#
loop_
_entity.id
_entity.type
_entity.pdbx_description
1 polymer ?
#
loop_
_entity_poly.entity_id
_entity_poly.type
_entity_poly.pdbx_seq_one_letter_code
_entity_poly.pdbx_strand_id
1 'polypeptide(L)'
;MRRTVIKSLLAGVIGMLGAGYVEAGEGPGMVLHFASLKEGIVVVCMGGRLPSGKRFPGPGGLSRTKDWLTGGKTEGAAPDGRQLPEWVEFEWTEYASDKDDSVKELGPLPVHVERVVIRERVPQDVIEEVIRCKLATSPGKLPDKSLWLDFVWTDSGIKFHWRLESIKAAPEYTLRSGGEVIEGS
;
A
#
# COMPACT_ATOMS: atom_id res chain seq x y z
N MET A 1 -27.98 -62.76 24.99
CA MET A 1 -29.08 -61.79 25.28
C MET A 1 -28.44 -60.41 25.36
N ARG A 2 -28.60 -59.53 24.35
CA ARG A 2 -29.64 -58.46 24.24
C ARG A 2 -29.65 -57.55 25.48
N ARG A 3 -29.68 -56.21 25.44
CA ARG A 3 -29.70 -55.13 24.44
C ARG A 3 -29.57 -53.81 25.26
N THR A 4 -28.76 -52.87 24.77
CA THR A 4 -28.97 -51.41 24.58
C THR A 4 -29.98 -50.62 25.43
N VAL A 5 -29.60 -49.40 25.91
CA VAL A 5 -30.19 -48.03 25.67
C VAL A 5 -29.29 -46.98 26.38
N ILE A 6 -28.36 -46.30 25.70
CA ILE A 6 -28.41 -44.92 25.14
C ILE A 6 -29.23 -43.89 25.96
N LYS A 7 -28.56 -42.92 26.58
CA LYS A 7 -29.02 -41.52 26.61
C LYS A 7 -27.86 -40.55 26.46
N SER A 8 -27.91 -39.82 25.34
CA SER A 8 -27.06 -38.71 24.96
C SER A 8 -27.24 -37.50 25.88
N LEU A 9 -26.18 -36.74 26.08
CA LEU A 9 -26.28 -35.29 26.18
C LEU A 9 -25.07 -34.68 25.49
N LEU A 10 -25.35 -34.13 24.30
CA LEU A 10 -24.48 -33.19 23.58
C LEU A 10 -24.42 -31.90 24.39
N ALA A 11 -23.21 -31.49 24.76
CA ALA A 11 -22.81 -30.10 24.91
C ALA A 11 -21.40 -30.05 24.29
N GLY A 12 -21.14 -29.46 23.13
CA GLY A 12 -21.76 -28.29 22.54
C GLY A 12 -20.93 -27.04 22.75
N VAL A 13 -19.59 -27.10 22.56
CA VAL A 13 -18.75 -25.96 22.18
C VAL A 13 -17.59 -26.48 21.32
N ILE A 14 -17.79 -26.52 20.00
CA ILE A 14 -16.69 -26.49 19.04
C ILE A 14 -16.54 -25.03 18.63
N GLY A 15 -15.34 -24.50 18.85
CA GLY A 15 -14.97 -23.14 18.46
C GLY A 15 -13.57 -22.77 18.96
N MET A 16 -12.60 -23.67 18.78
CA MET A 16 -11.20 -23.26 18.74
C MET A 16 -11.00 -22.39 17.50
N LEU A 17 -10.63 -21.13 17.70
CA LEU A 17 -9.61 -20.47 16.90
C LEU A 17 -8.83 -19.59 17.87
N GLY A 18 -7.59 -20.00 18.13
CA GLY A 18 -6.69 -19.28 19.02
C GLY A 18 -6.53 -17.85 18.55
N ALA A 19 -6.83 -16.91 19.44
CA ALA A 19 -6.20 -15.60 19.39
C ALA A 19 -4.73 -15.82 19.74
N GLY A 20 -3.96 -16.26 18.75
CA GLY A 20 -2.52 -16.14 18.79
C GLY A 20 -2.22 -14.67 19.05
N TYR A 21 -1.50 -14.43 20.13
CA TYR A 21 -0.79 -13.18 20.35
C TYR A 21 -0.06 -12.83 19.04
N VAL A 22 -0.49 -11.77 18.37
CA VAL A 22 0.31 -11.15 17.31
C VAL A 22 1.46 -10.47 18.03
N GLU A 23 2.58 -11.17 18.17
CA GLU A 23 3.81 -10.56 18.67
C GLU A 23 4.28 -9.47 17.69
N ALA A 24 4.89 -8.44 18.26
CA ALA A 24 5.12 -7.14 17.65
C ALA A 24 5.90 -7.22 16.30
N GLY A 25 5.24 -6.87 15.19
CA GLY A 25 5.90 -6.63 13.88
C GLY A 25 5.19 -7.16 12.61
N GLU A 26 4.00 -7.75 12.72
CA GLU A 26 3.41 -8.60 11.66
C GLU A 26 2.32 -7.95 10.79
N GLY A 27 2.46 -6.67 10.41
CA GLY A 27 1.61 -6.16 9.33
C GLY A 27 1.92 -6.79 7.96
N PRO A 28 1.06 -6.59 6.94
CA PRO A 28 1.24 -7.17 5.60
C PRO A 28 2.60 -6.80 5.00
N GLY A 29 3.20 -5.67 5.41
CA GLY A 29 4.19 -4.99 4.59
C GLY A 29 3.53 -4.47 3.32
N MET A 30 4.20 -3.56 2.65
CA MET A 30 3.66 -2.96 1.44
C MET A 30 4.77 -2.62 0.47
N VAL A 31 4.43 -2.72 -0.81
CA VAL A 31 5.19 -2.12 -1.89
C VAL A 31 4.51 -0.78 -2.19
N LEU A 32 5.28 0.29 -2.17
CA LEU A 32 4.83 1.62 -2.54
C LEU A 32 5.17 1.85 -4.00
N HIS A 33 4.23 2.42 -4.71
CA HIS A 33 4.43 2.87 -6.07
C HIS A 33 4.00 4.33 -6.18
N PHE A 34 4.84 5.12 -6.84
CA PHE A 34 4.63 6.56 -6.96
C PHE A 34 4.77 6.98 -8.42
N ALA A 35 3.77 7.70 -8.92
CA ALA A 35 3.74 8.20 -10.28
C ALA A 35 3.20 9.63 -10.33
N SER A 36 3.50 10.33 -11.42
CA SER A 36 2.91 11.64 -11.73
C SER A 36 2.35 11.62 -13.14
N LEU A 37 1.13 12.12 -13.32
CA LEU A 37 0.50 12.32 -14.63
C LEU A 37 0.52 13.79 -15.06
N LYS A 38 1.10 14.68 -14.25
CA LYS A 38 1.10 16.14 -14.50
C LYS A 38 2.00 16.51 -15.67
N GLU A 39 1.42 17.06 -16.72
CA GLU A 39 2.14 17.48 -17.93
C GLU A 39 3.03 18.69 -17.67
N GLY A 40 4.30 18.61 -18.10
CA GLY A 40 5.25 19.72 -17.97
C GLY A 40 5.62 20.09 -16.52
N ILE A 41 5.25 19.27 -15.54
CA ILE A 41 5.50 19.52 -14.11
C ILE A 41 6.35 18.40 -13.52
N VAL A 42 7.34 18.79 -12.72
CA VAL A 42 8.04 17.89 -11.80
C VAL A 42 7.49 18.08 -10.39
N VAL A 43 7.01 16.99 -9.80
CA VAL A 43 6.57 16.92 -8.40
C VAL A 43 7.76 16.50 -7.55
N VAL A 44 8.15 17.31 -6.57
CA VAL A 44 9.18 16.93 -5.58
C VAL A 44 8.50 16.59 -4.27
N CYS A 45 8.27 15.30 -4.05
CA CYS A 45 7.69 14.81 -2.81
C CYS A 45 8.78 14.69 -1.73
N MET A 46 8.61 15.44 -0.65
CA MET A 46 9.55 15.51 0.49
C MET A 46 9.35 14.35 1.48
N GLY A 47 8.29 13.56 1.29
CA GLY A 47 7.90 12.44 2.15
C GLY A 47 6.46 12.58 2.64
N GLY A 48 6.06 11.62 3.47
CA GLY A 48 4.77 11.66 4.16
C GLY A 48 4.91 11.66 5.67
N ARG A 49 3.82 11.96 6.36
CA ARG A 49 3.65 11.81 7.81
C ARG A 49 2.53 10.81 8.07
N LEU A 50 2.73 10.01 9.12
CA LEU A 50 1.76 9.03 9.60
C LEU A 50 1.00 9.57 10.81
N PRO A 51 -0.14 8.95 11.18
CA PRO A 51 -0.85 9.28 12.43
C PRO A 51 0.05 9.16 13.67
N SER A 52 1.01 8.24 13.65
CA SER A 52 2.00 8.04 14.71
C SER A 52 3.04 9.17 14.80
N GLY A 53 3.05 10.12 13.85
CA GLY A 53 4.08 11.14 13.69
C GLY A 53 5.36 10.65 13.00
N LYS A 54 5.48 9.35 12.70
CA LYS A 54 6.63 8.83 11.95
C LYS A 54 6.59 9.28 10.50
N ARG A 55 7.78 9.35 9.88
CA ARG A 55 7.93 9.62 8.46
C ARG A 55 7.53 8.40 7.62
N PHE A 56 6.78 8.68 6.57
CA PHE A 56 6.51 7.77 5.47
C PHE A 56 7.45 8.09 4.30
N PRO A 57 7.90 7.10 3.52
CA PRO A 57 8.80 7.34 2.37
C PRO A 57 8.23 8.34 1.37
N GLY A 58 9.13 9.03 0.66
CA GLY A 58 8.80 9.93 -0.44
C GLY A 58 9.70 9.63 -1.63
N PRO A 59 9.16 9.63 -2.87
CA PRO A 59 9.90 9.26 -4.08
C PRO A 59 10.94 10.30 -4.53
N GLY A 60 11.06 11.43 -3.82
CA GLY A 60 11.78 12.60 -4.30
C GLY A 60 11.09 13.19 -5.54
N GLY A 61 11.86 13.52 -6.57
CA GLY A 61 11.34 14.07 -7.83
C GLY A 61 10.63 13.03 -8.71
N LEU A 62 9.42 13.36 -9.16
CA LEU A 62 8.59 12.62 -10.11
C LEU A 62 8.26 13.52 -11.31
N SER A 63 8.80 13.18 -12.47
CA SER A 63 8.32 13.72 -13.75
C SER A 63 7.10 12.93 -14.23
N ARG A 64 6.40 13.45 -15.24
CA ARG A 64 5.30 12.73 -15.87
C ARG A 64 5.71 11.34 -16.34
N THR A 65 4.85 10.36 -16.09
CA THR A 65 4.87 9.04 -16.75
C THR A 65 3.72 8.91 -17.74
N LYS A 66 3.90 8.07 -18.77
CA LYS A 66 2.83 7.71 -19.72
C LYS A 66 1.86 6.69 -19.15
N ASP A 67 2.39 5.73 -18.39
CA ASP A 67 1.62 4.70 -17.70
C ASP A 67 1.94 4.79 -16.22
N TRP A 68 0.92 5.05 -15.40
CA TRP A 68 1.05 5.21 -13.95
C TRP A 68 1.14 3.87 -13.23
N LEU A 69 0.77 2.74 -13.85
CA LEU A 69 0.85 1.42 -13.24
C LEU A 69 2.26 0.83 -13.35
N THR A 70 2.97 1.13 -14.43
CA THR A 70 4.27 0.51 -14.75
C THR A 70 5.43 1.49 -14.76
N GLY A 71 5.18 2.79 -14.95
CA GLY A 71 6.20 3.84 -14.86
C GLY A 71 6.26 4.47 -13.47
N GLY A 72 7.17 5.42 -13.25
CA GLY A 72 7.36 6.04 -11.94
C GLY A 72 8.40 5.33 -11.07
N LYS A 73 8.19 5.31 -9.75
CA LYS A 73 9.16 4.79 -8.76
C LYS A 73 8.52 3.83 -7.78
N THR A 74 9.26 2.81 -7.39
CA THR A 74 8.79 1.74 -6.50
C THR A 74 9.74 1.56 -5.32
N GLU A 75 9.18 1.45 -4.12
CA GLU A 75 9.94 1.27 -2.87
C GLU A 75 9.24 0.29 -1.93
N GLY A 76 10.01 -0.48 -1.17
CA GLY A 76 9.45 -1.28 -0.08
C GLY A 76 9.26 -0.45 1.17
N ALA A 77 8.10 -0.55 1.84
CA ALA A 77 7.85 0.18 3.07
C ALA A 77 7.42 -0.72 4.23
N ALA A 78 7.97 -0.39 5.40
CA ALA A 78 7.70 -1.06 6.67
C ALA A 78 7.43 -0.07 7.82
N PRO A 79 6.61 0.98 7.62
CA PRO A 79 6.28 1.89 8.71
C PRO A 79 5.45 1.17 9.78
N ASP A 80 5.56 1.64 11.02
CA ASP A 80 4.68 1.26 12.14
C ASP A 80 4.40 -0.25 12.27
N GLY A 81 5.48 -1.04 12.39
CA GLY A 81 5.35 -2.49 12.55
C GLY A 81 4.82 -3.18 11.29
N ARG A 82 5.04 -2.57 10.12
CA ARG A 82 4.59 -3.04 8.80
C ARG A 82 3.07 -2.99 8.60
N GLN A 83 2.35 -2.33 9.51
CA GLN A 83 0.91 -2.19 9.44
C GLN A 83 0.52 -1.22 8.33
N LEU A 84 -0.65 -1.46 7.73
CA LEU A 84 -1.24 -0.51 6.80
C LEU A 84 -1.64 0.76 7.58
N PRO A 85 -1.13 1.95 7.21
CA PRO A 85 -1.45 3.18 7.93
C PRO A 85 -2.92 3.57 7.70
N GLU A 86 -3.51 4.28 8.67
CA GLU A 86 -4.85 4.84 8.54
C GLU A 86 -4.89 5.86 7.38
N TRP A 87 -3.92 6.77 7.38
CA TRP A 87 -3.70 7.76 6.34
C TRP A 87 -2.21 8.08 6.22
N VAL A 88 -1.83 8.71 5.10
CA VAL A 88 -0.52 9.34 4.91
C VAL A 88 -0.75 10.79 4.49
N GLU A 89 -0.11 11.74 5.17
CA GLU A 89 -0.11 13.15 4.79
C GLU A 89 1.18 13.47 4.04
N PHE A 90 1.08 13.66 2.72
CA PHE A 90 2.21 13.96 1.85
C PHE A 90 2.49 15.45 1.81
N GLU A 91 3.77 15.80 1.69
CA GLU A 91 4.25 17.16 1.50
C GLU A 91 5.07 17.22 0.22
N TRP A 92 4.75 18.14 -0.70
CA TRP A 92 5.49 18.27 -1.96
C TRP A 92 5.54 19.70 -2.46
N THR A 93 6.46 19.95 -3.38
CA THR A 93 6.51 21.18 -4.19
C THR A 93 6.47 20.82 -5.67
N GLU A 94 6.16 21.81 -6.50
CA GLU A 94 6.03 21.63 -7.95
C GLU A 94 6.83 22.69 -8.69
N TYR A 95 7.44 22.30 -9.81
CA TYR A 95 8.06 23.23 -10.74
C TYR A 95 7.90 22.78 -12.20
N ALA A 96 7.93 23.73 -13.11
CA ALA A 96 7.82 23.47 -14.54
C ALA A 96 9.10 22.81 -15.07
N SER A 97 8.95 21.70 -15.80
CA SER A 97 10.07 20.86 -16.27
C SER A 97 10.91 21.50 -17.36
N ASP A 98 10.41 22.57 -17.98
CA ASP A 98 11.08 23.35 -19.03
C ASP A 98 12.06 24.39 -18.48
N LYS A 99 12.10 24.59 -17.16
CA LYS A 99 13.11 25.42 -16.51
C LYS A 99 14.41 24.62 -16.41
N ASP A 100 15.41 25.07 -17.18
CA ASP A 100 16.80 24.60 -17.17
C ASP A 100 17.52 24.98 -15.85
N ASP A 101 16.85 25.74 -14.99
CA ASP A 101 17.32 26.11 -13.66
C ASP A 101 17.44 24.85 -12.78
N SER A 102 18.57 24.71 -12.10
CA SER A 102 18.71 23.67 -11.09
C SER A 102 17.66 23.90 -9.98
N VAL A 103 17.14 22.84 -9.34
CA VAL A 103 16.10 22.96 -8.28
C VAL A 103 16.47 23.95 -7.18
N LYS A 104 17.78 24.21 -6.98
CA LYS A 104 18.31 25.19 -6.02
C LYS A 104 18.13 26.65 -6.44
N GLU A 105 18.00 26.93 -7.73
CA GLU A 105 17.88 28.27 -8.31
C GLU A 105 16.42 28.76 -8.39
N LEU A 106 15.45 27.85 -8.22
CA LEU A 106 14.02 28.15 -8.31
C LEU A 106 13.45 28.97 -7.13
N GLY A 107 14.27 29.29 -6.12
CA GLY A 107 13.81 29.97 -4.91
C GLY A 107 12.82 29.13 -4.09
N PRO A 108 12.13 29.71 -3.09
CA PRO A 108 11.15 28.98 -2.30
C PRO A 108 9.89 28.70 -3.14
N LEU A 109 9.65 27.42 -3.43
CA LEU A 109 8.44 26.95 -4.10
C LEU A 109 7.29 26.77 -3.08
N PRO A 110 6.03 26.98 -3.49
CA PRO A 110 4.88 26.67 -2.64
C PRO A 110 4.90 25.21 -2.19
N VAL A 111 4.64 24.98 -0.91
CA VAL A 111 4.49 23.65 -0.33
C VAL A 111 3.01 23.27 -0.34
N HIS A 112 2.72 22.13 -0.95
CA HIS A 112 1.43 21.47 -0.94
C HIS A 112 1.42 20.38 0.13
N VAL A 113 0.26 20.21 0.76
CA VAL A 113 0.03 19.18 1.77
C VAL A 113 -1.31 18.52 1.49
N GLU A 114 -1.34 17.19 1.44
CA GLU A 114 -2.57 16.43 1.23
C GLU A 114 -2.54 15.12 1.99
N ARG A 115 -3.67 14.80 2.63
CA ARG A 115 -3.87 13.57 3.38
C ARG A 115 -4.63 12.55 2.54
N VAL A 116 -4.01 11.40 2.32
CA VAL A 116 -4.57 10.26 1.62
C VAL A 116 -4.99 9.19 2.65
N VAL A 117 -6.28 8.88 2.70
CA VAL A 117 -6.82 7.79 3.54
C VAL A 117 -6.51 6.44 2.87
N ILE A 118 -6.01 5.47 3.65
CA ILE A 118 -5.52 4.19 3.12
C ILE A 118 -6.27 3.01 3.76
N ARG A 119 -6.22 2.86 5.09
CA ARG A 119 -6.72 1.65 5.78
C ARG A 119 -8.17 1.31 5.41
N GLU A 120 -9.02 2.32 5.35
CA GLU A 120 -10.46 2.14 5.05
C GLU A 120 -10.74 1.78 3.58
N ARG A 121 -9.78 2.05 2.68
CA ARG A 121 -9.92 1.83 1.23
C ARG A 121 -9.43 0.45 0.78
N VAL A 122 -8.66 -0.24 1.61
CA VAL A 122 -8.17 -1.60 1.33
C VAL A 122 -9.04 -2.60 2.09
N PRO A 123 -9.72 -3.54 1.40
CA PRO A 123 -10.54 -4.55 2.06
C PRO A 123 -9.75 -5.39 3.08
N GLN A 124 -10.36 -5.65 4.23
CA GLN A 124 -9.71 -6.38 5.33
C GLN A 124 -9.29 -7.80 4.91
N ASP A 125 -10.06 -8.46 4.07
CA ASP A 125 -9.76 -9.81 3.58
C ASP A 125 -8.52 -9.85 2.66
N VAL A 126 -8.24 -8.76 1.94
CA VAL A 126 -6.99 -8.59 1.15
C VAL A 126 -5.80 -8.49 2.10
N ILE A 127 -5.91 -7.68 3.16
CA ILE A 127 -4.86 -7.50 4.17
C ILE A 127 -4.53 -8.84 4.83
N GLU A 128 -5.56 -9.56 5.27
CA GLU A 128 -5.41 -10.87 5.90
C GLU A 128 -4.83 -11.91 4.96
N GLU A 129 -5.18 -11.89 3.68
CA GLU A 129 -4.61 -12.80 2.68
C GLU A 129 -3.10 -12.61 2.54
N VAL A 130 -2.64 -11.36 2.48
CA VAL A 130 -1.20 -11.04 2.39
C VAL A 130 -0.48 -11.45 3.67
N ILE A 131 -1.06 -11.19 4.85
CA ILE A 131 -0.50 -11.64 6.13
C ILE A 131 -0.39 -13.17 6.17
N ARG A 132 -1.46 -13.91 5.81
CA ARG A 132 -1.45 -15.38 5.76
C ARG A 132 -0.39 -15.91 4.79
N CYS A 133 -0.26 -15.28 3.61
CA CYS A 133 0.75 -15.67 2.63
C CYS A 133 2.17 -15.48 3.19
N LYS A 134 2.42 -14.34 3.84
CA LYS A 134 3.70 -14.04 4.50
C LYS A 134 4.02 -15.03 5.61
N LEU A 135 3.06 -15.35 6.48
CA LEU A 135 3.25 -16.32 7.58
C LEU A 135 3.53 -17.74 7.08
N ALA A 136 2.96 -18.12 5.94
CA ALA A 136 3.21 -19.42 5.32
C ALA A 136 4.53 -19.49 4.51
N THR A 137 5.24 -18.37 4.36
CA THR A 137 6.46 -18.30 3.53
C THR A 137 7.66 -18.81 4.30
N SER A 138 8.43 -19.72 3.69
CA SER A 138 9.65 -20.26 4.28
C SER A 138 10.70 -19.16 4.53
N PRO A 139 11.48 -19.23 5.61
CA PRO A 139 12.56 -18.28 5.87
C PRO A 139 13.51 -18.11 4.67
N GLY A 140 13.89 -16.87 4.37
CA GLY A 140 14.77 -16.53 3.24
C GLY A 140 14.09 -16.53 1.87
N LYS A 141 12.77 -16.68 1.79
CA LYS A 141 11.98 -16.52 0.57
C LYS A 141 11.10 -15.27 0.64
N LEU A 142 10.81 -14.69 -0.53
CA LEU A 142 9.78 -13.66 -0.64
C LEU A 142 8.40 -14.31 -0.66
N PRO A 143 7.39 -13.67 -0.04
CA PRO A 143 6.01 -14.14 -0.13
C PRO A 143 5.54 -14.10 -1.59
N ASP A 144 4.68 -15.06 -1.94
CA ASP A 144 4.05 -15.11 -3.27
C ASP A 144 3.20 -13.86 -3.52
N LYS A 145 2.49 -13.40 -2.49
CA LYS A 145 1.56 -12.27 -2.58
C LYS A 145 2.12 -11.01 -1.95
N SER A 146 1.83 -9.89 -2.58
CA SER A 146 2.22 -8.56 -2.11
C SER A 146 1.09 -7.57 -2.26
N LEU A 147 0.97 -6.66 -1.28
CA LEU A 147 0.07 -5.51 -1.34
C LEU A 147 0.86 -4.31 -1.89
N TRP A 148 0.37 -3.77 -2.99
CA TRP A 148 0.88 -2.55 -3.61
C TRP A 148 -0.04 -1.38 -3.28
N LEU A 149 0.55 -0.25 -2.91
CA LEU A 149 -0.10 1.02 -2.67
C LEU A 149 0.42 2.02 -3.69
N ASP A 150 -0.43 2.39 -4.64
CA ASP A 150 -0.11 3.29 -5.72
C ASP A 150 -0.60 4.71 -5.37
N PHE A 151 0.32 5.68 -5.33
CA PHE A 151 0.03 7.10 -5.11
C PHE A 151 0.38 7.87 -6.39
N VAL A 152 -0.64 8.47 -7.01
CA VAL A 152 -0.49 9.11 -8.33
C VAL A 152 -0.84 10.59 -8.22
N TRP A 153 0.16 11.44 -8.47
CA TRP A 153 -0.04 12.89 -8.55
C TRP A 153 -0.74 13.23 -9.86
N THR A 154 -1.87 13.93 -9.73
CA THR A 154 -2.69 14.43 -10.82
C THR A 154 -2.93 15.93 -10.64
N ASP A 155 -3.56 16.58 -11.61
CA ASP A 155 -3.94 17.99 -11.47
C ASP A 155 -4.99 18.22 -10.37
N SER A 156 -5.73 17.17 -9.98
CA SER A 156 -6.74 17.21 -8.91
C SER A 156 -6.20 16.87 -7.51
N GLY A 157 -4.90 16.54 -7.37
CA GLY A 157 -4.30 16.05 -6.12
C GLY A 157 -3.77 14.62 -6.25
N ILE A 158 -3.60 13.95 -5.11
CA ILE A 158 -3.04 12.59 -5.05
C ILE A 158 -4.18 11.57 -5.12
N LYS A 159 -4.20 10.78 -6.19
CA LYS A 159 -5.10 9.63 -6.29
C LYS A 159 -4.45 8.40 -5.67
N PHE A 160 -5.25 7.62 -4.95
CA PHE A 160 -4.83 6.36 -4.33
C PHE A 160 -5.48 5.15 -4.96
N HIS A 161 -4.66 4.17 -5.29
CA HIS A 161 -5.07 2.87 -5.80
C HIS A 161 -4.28 1.77 -5.08
N TRP A 162 -4.85 0.56 -4.99
CA TRP A 162 -4.18 -0.59 -4.39
C TRP A 162 -4.28 -1.81 -5.30
N ARG A 163 -3.27 -2.68 -5.22
CA ARG A 163 -3.23 -3.95 -5.96
C ARG A 163 -2.77 -5.08 -5.07
N LEU A 164 -3.45 -6.20 -5.16
CA LEU A 164 -2.99 -7.49 -4.67
C LEU A 164 -2.34 -8.23 -5.83
N GLU A 165 -1.04 -8.41 -5.76
CA GLU A 165 -0.28 -9.14 -6.78
C GLU A 165 0.17 -10.51 -6.29
N SER A 166 0.34 -11.46 -7.22
CA SER A 166 0.95 -12.77 -7.01
C SER A 166 2.01 -13.06 -8.08
N ILE A 167 3.22 -13.40 -7.64
CA ILE A 167 4.33 -13.76 -8.53
C ILE A 167 3.99 -15.02 -9.35
N LYS A 168 3.16 -15.91 -8.80
CA LYS A 168 2.71 -17.15 -9.46
C LYS A 168 1.63 -16.95 -10.52
N ALA A 169 0.99 -15.78 -10.57
CA ALA A 169 -0.10 -15.49 -11.51
C ALA A 169 0.37 -15.01 -12.89
N ALA A 170 1.69 -15.03 -13.15
CA ALA A 170 2.25 -14.61 -14.43
C ALA A 170 1.52 -15.27 -15.64
N PRO A 171 1.24 -14.50 -16.71
CA PRO A 171 1.73 -13.14 -16.97
C PRO A 171 0.90 -12.03 -16.28
N GLU A 172 -0.29 -12.33 -15.78
CA GLU A 172 -1.20 -11.36 -15.17
C GLU A 172 -1.03 -11.37 -13.65
N TYR A 173 0.00 -10.67 -13.17
CA TYR A 173 0.37 -10.64 -11.75
C TYR A 173 -0.73 -10.11 -10.82
N THR A 174 -1.61 -9.23 -11.29
CA THR A 174 -2.66 -8.61 -10.47
C THR A 174 -3.84 -9.57 -10.29
N LEU A 175 -4.10 -9.95 -9.04
CA LEU A 175 -5.25 -10.78 -8.67
C LEU A 175 -6.49 -9.94 -8.41
N ARG A 176 -6.32 -8.82 -7.70
CA ARG A 176 -7.39 -7.91 -7.28
C ARG A 176 -6.83 -6.49 -7.19
N SER A 177 -7.67 -5.50 -7.44
CA SER A 177 -7.32 -4.10 -7.27
C SER A 177 -8.54 -3.27 -6.88
N GLY A 178 -8.29 -2.04 -6.43
CA GLY A 178 -9.34 -1.10 -6.08
C GLY A 178 -8.79 0.26 -5.69
N GLY A 179 -9.68 1.17 -5.30
CA GLY A 179 -9.34 2.56 -5.03
C GLY A 179 -9.94 3.48 -6.07
N GLU A 180 -9.29 4.62 -6.29
CA GLU A 180 -9.79 5.65 -7.19
C GLU A 180 -9.54 5.31 -8.66
N VAL A 181 -10.44 5.76 -9.53
CA VAL A 181 -10.24 5.66 -10.98
C VAL A 181 -9.18 6.68 -11.40
N ILE A 182 -8.08 6.17 -11.95
CA ILE A 182 -6.95 6.96 -12.45
C ILE A 182 -6.96 6.82 -13.97
N GLU A 183 -7.57 7.78 -14.64
CA GLU A 183 -7.53 7.89 -16.09
C GLU A 183 -6.12 8.32 -16.50
N GLY A 184 -5.47 7.50 -17.34
CA GLY A 184 -4.24 7.90 -18.01
C GLY A 184 -4.56 8.90 -19.11
N SER A 185 -3.84 10.02 -19.12
CA SER A 185 -3.83 11.01 -20.21
C SER A 185 -3.17 10.44 -21.47
#